data_AF-A0A3C1F5X6-F1
#
_entry.id   AF-A0A3C1F5X6-F1
#
_cell.length_a   1.000
_cell.length_b   1.000
_cell.length_c   1.000
_cell.angle_alpha   90.00
_cell.angle_beta   90.00
_cell.angle_gamma   90.00
#
_symmetry.space_group_name_H-M   'P 1'
#
loop_
_entity.id
_entity.type
_entity.pdbx_description
1 polymer ?
#
loop_
_entity_poly.entity_id
_entity_poly.type
_entity_poly.pdbx_seq_one_letter_code
_entity_poly.pdbx_strand_id
1 'polypeptide(L)'
;MPSSITMSGVAGSVRWGYRTVADLRDWTLAHEAGARILTATVVRHDAFGVSQRPLTFTAPYDGGAWTWRVETLQMEGASLTAVLGPRG
;
A
#
# COMPACT_ATOMS: atom_id res chain seq x y z
N MET A 1 26.15 5.21 4.69
CA MET A 1 25.30 4.03 4.88
C MET A 1 23.92 4.39 4.36
N PRO A 2 23.29 3.61 3.47
CA PRO A 2 21.93 3.93 3.05
C PRO A 2 21.02 3.80 4.27
N SER A 3 20.40 4.91 4.68
CA SER A 3 19.46 4.92 5.80
C SER A 3 18.17 4.26 5.33
N SER A 4 17.93 3.01 5.76
CA SER A 4 16.64 2.35 5.55
C SER A 4 15.60 3.08 6.40
N ILE A 5 14.65 3.76 5.74
CA ILE A 5 13.51 4.39 6.40
C ILE A 5 12.36 3.39 6.37
N THR A 6 11.85 3.08 7.55
CA THR A 6 10.67 2.23 7.72
C THR A 6 9.55 3.06 8.32
N MET A 7 8.37 3.00 7.70
CA MET A 7 7.13 3.56 8.22
C MET A 7 6.15 2.42 8.50
N SER A 8 5.31 2.56 9.51
CA SER A 8 4.28 1.57 9.82
C SER A 8 3.00 2.24 10.25
N GLY A 9 1.87 1.56 10.08
CA GLY A 9 0.58 2.04 10.52
C GLY A 9 -0.45 0.92 10.65
N VAL A 10 -1.52 1.22 11.41
CA VAL A 10 -2.55 0.22 11.75
C VAL A 10 -3.67 0.12 10.71
N ALA A 11 -3.83 1.14 9.85
CA ALA A 11 -4.90 1.21 8.87
C ALA A 11 -4.40 1.75 7.55
N GLY A 12 -4.84 1.15 6.44
CA GLY A 12 -4.55 1.60 5.09
C GLY A 12 -5.59 1.06 4.10
N SER A 13 -5.58 1.60 2.88
CA SER A 13 -6.48 1.14 1.83
C SER A 13 -5.82 1.17 0.46
N VAL A 14 -6.16 0.22 -0.39
CA VAL A 14 -5.84 0.25 -1.82
C VAL A 14 -7.07 0.73 -2.57
N ARG A 15 -6.87 1.67 -3.50
CA ARG A 15 -7.92 2.33 -4.26
C ARG A 15 -7.69 2.19 -5.76
N TRP A 16 -8.79 2.06 -6.50
CA TRP A 16 -8.86 2.22 -7.95
C TRP A 16 -9.73 3.44 -8.25
N GLY A 17 -9.09 4.56 -8.61
CA GLY A 17 -9.77 5.86 -8.64
C GLY A 17 -10.29 6.24 -7.25
N TYR A 18 -11.59 6.55 -7.15
CA TYR A 18 -12.25 6.88 -5.88
C TYR A 18 -12.68 5.65 -5.07
N ARG A 19 -12.64 4.44 -5.66
CA ARG A 19 -13.19 3.22 -5.05
C ARG A 19 -12.11 2.51 -4.23
N THR A 20 -12.41 2.22 -2.97
CA THR A 20 -11.61 1.29 -2.17
C THR A 20 -11.80 -0.14 -2.68
N VAL A 21 -10.70 -0.79 -3.01
CA VAL A 21 -10.65 -2.17 -3.53
C VAL A 21 -9.98 -3.14 -2.56
N ALA A 22 -9.21 -2.64 -1.59
CA ALA A 22 -8.74 -3.44 -0.45
C ALA A 22 -8.61 -2.59 0.81
N ASP A 23 -9.01 -3.16 1.94
CA ASP A 23 -8.82 -2.61 3.28
C ASP A 23 -7.66 -3.36 3.94
N LEU A 24 -6.69 -2.61 4.44
CA LEU A 24 -5.43 -3.11 4.99
C LEU A 24 -5.30 -2.74 6.47
N ARG A 25 -4.66 -3.62 7.24
CA ARG A 25 -4.22 -3.37 8.61
C ARG A 25 -2.75 -3.74 8.78
N ASP A 26 -2.15 -3.25 9.86
CA ASP A 26 -0.80 -3.60 10.30
C ASP A 26 0.21 -3.52 9.16
N TRP A 27 0.23 -2.39 8.45
CA TRP A 27 1.06 -2.20 7.28
C TRP A 27 2.44 -1.65 7.67
N THR A 28 3.44 -2.04 6.89
CA THR A 28 4.82 -1.57 6.98
C THR A 28 5.30 -1.19 5.59
N LEU A 29 5.90 -0.02 5.47
CA LEU A 29 6.52 0.50 4.26
C LEU A 29 8.02 0.64 4.51
N ALA A 30 8.81 -0.21 3.86
CA ALA A 30 10.27 -0.16 3.90
C ALA A 30 10.81 0.51 2.63
N HIS A 31 11.81 1.39 2.79
CA HIS A 31 12.56 1.95 1.67
C HIS A 31 13.93 1.27 1.57
N GLU A 32 14.07 0.38 0.59
CA GLU A 32 15.26 -0.46 0.39
C GLU A 32 15.78 -0.29 -1.03
N ALA A 33 17.08 0.00 -1.18
CA ALA A 33 17.76 0.07 -2.48
C ALA A 33 17.04 0.92 -3.57
N GLY A 34 16.29 1.95 -3.17
CA GLY A 34 15.52 2.82 -4.07
C GLY A 34 14.09 2.35 -4.37
N ALA A 35 13.67 1.21 -3.83
CA ALA A 35 12.31 0.69 -3.94
C ALA A 35 11.55 0.86 -2.62
N ARG A 36 10.26 1.18 -2.70
CA ARG A 36 9.38 1.24 -1.54
C ARG A 36 8.50 0.00 -1.49
N ILE A 37 8.75 -0.87 -0.53
CA ILE A 37 8.05 -2.14 -0.37
C ILE A 37 7.03 -1.99 0.75
N LEU A 38 5.76 -2.11 0.39
CA LEU A 38 4.63 -2.18 1.32
C LEU A 38 4.32 -3.64 1.61
N THR A 39 4.25 -3.98 2.88
CA THR A 39 3.70 -5.25 3.37
C THR A 39 2.55 -4.95 4.31
N ALA A 40 1.42 -5.64 4.17
CA ALA A 40 0.24 -5.41 5.01
C ALA A 40 -0.62 -6.66 5.14
N THR A 41 -1.48 -6.68 6.16
CA THR A 41 -2.55 -7.68 6.27
C THR A 41 -3.82 -7.19 5.59
N VAL A 42 -4.38 -7.98 4.70
CA VAL A 42 -5.64 -7.71 4.01
C VAL A 42 -6.80 -8.12 4.90
N VAL A 43 -7.62 -7.13 5.27
CA VAL A 43 -8.86 -7.35 6.02
C VAL A 43 -9.99 -7.73 5.07
N ARG A 44 -10.06 -7.03 3.93
CA ARG A 44 -11.06 -7.26 2.89
C ARG A 44 -10.48 -6.85 1.55
N HIS A 45 -10.87 -7.54 0.48
CA HIS A 45 -10.54 -7.11 -0.87
C HIS A 45 -11.66 -7.45 -1.88
N ASP A 46 -11.66 -6.71 -2.97
CA ASP A 46 -12.41 -6.95 -4.19
C ASP A 46 -11.43 -7.45 -5.27
N ALA A 47 -11.54 -8.73 -5.62
CA ALA A 47 -10.62 -9.38 -6.57
C ALA A 47 -10.61 -8.69 -7.94
N PHE A 48 -11.77 -8.23 -8.42
CA PHE A 48 -11.83 -7.49 -9.67
C PHE A 48 -11.08 -6.16 -9.55
N GLY A 49 -11.39 -5.39 -8.50
CA GLY A 49 -10.78 -4.08 -8.26
C GLY A 49 -9.26 -4.13 -8.09
N VAL A 50 -8.74 -5.12 -7.36
CA VAL A 50 -7.30 -5.31 -7.13
C VAL A 50 -6.54 -5.71 -8.41
N SER A 51 -7.21 -6.32 -9.40
CA SER A 51 -6.60 -6.60 -10.70
C SER A 51 -6.54 -5.37 -11.63
N GLN A 52 -7.30 -4.31 -11.34
CA GLN A 52 -7.33 -3.11 -12.18
C GLN A 52 -6.06 -2.25 -12.01
N ARG A 53 -5.85 -1.33 -12.94
CA ARG A 53 -4.82 -0.29 -12.87
C ARG A 53 -5.41 1.03 -13.35
N PRO A 54 -4.92 2.19 -12.89
CA PRO A 54 -3.90 2.37 -11.84
C PRO A 54 -4.45 2.13 -10.43
N LEU A 55 -3.61 1.62 -9.54
CA LEU A 55 -3.93 1.48 -8.12
C LEU A 55 -3.16 2.49 -7.27
N THR A 56 -3.73 2.84 -6.12
CA THR A 56 -3.16 3.79 -5.19
C THR A 56 -3.29 3.27 -3.77
N PHE A 57 -2.20 3.28 -3.03
CA PHE A 57 -2.22 3.00 -1.59
C PHE A 57 -2.41 4.32 -0.84
N THR A 58 -3.37 4.33 0.08
CA THR A 58 -3.66 5.48 0.95
C THR A 58 -3.57 5.04 2.40
N ALA A 59 -2.75 5.76 3.18
CA ALA A 59 -2.64 5.56 4.62
C ALA A 59 -2.96 6.87 5.36
N PRO A 60 -3.96 6.88 6.26
CA PRO A 60 -4.29 8.06 7.04
C PRO A 60 -3.18 8.41 8.04
N TYR A 61 -3.02 9.70 8.32
CA TYR A 61 -2.19 10.23 9.40
C TYR A 61 -2.88 11.45 10.03
N ASP A 62 -2.35 11.95 11.14
CA ASP A 62 -2.94 13.12 11.79
C ASP A 62 -2.80 14.37 10.90
N GLY A 63 -3.93 14.85 10.39
CA GLY A 63 -3.98 15.97 9.45
C GLY A 63 -3.99 15.59 7.95
N GLY A 64 -4.15 14.31 7.58
CA GLY A 64 -4.33 13.95 6.17
C GLY A 64 -4.20 12.46 5.85
N ALA A 65 -3.80 12.18 4.61
CA ALA A 65 -3.48 10.83 4.17
C ALA A 65 -2.26 10.83 3.25
N TRP A 66 -1.34 9.92 3.49
CA TRP A 66 -0.26 9.64 2.57
C TRP A 66 -0.80 8.83 1.40
N THR A 67 -0.35 9.16 0.20
CA THR A 67 -0.84 8.55 -1.04
C THR A 67 0.34 8.19 -1.92
N TRP A 68 0.35 6.94 -2.39
CA TRP A 68 1.38 6.42 -3.28
C TRP A 68 0.76 5.61 -4.41
N ARG A 69 1.33 5.74 -5.61
CA ARG A 69 0.96 4.86 -6.71
C ARG A 69 1.47 3.45 -6.43
N VAL A 70 0.62 2.46 -6.65
CA VAL A 70 1.00 1.04 -6.60
C VAL A 70 1.47 0.63 -7.98
N GLU A 71 2.72 0.21 -8.08
CA GLU A 71 3.32 -0.24 -9.34
C GLU A 71 3.08 -1.74 -9.54
N THR A 72 3.40 -2.52 -8.50
CA THR A 72 3.12 -3.95 -8.45
C THR A 72 2.38 -4.27 -7.15
N LEU A 73 1.51 -5.28 -7.21
CA LEU A 73 0.75 -5.76 -6.07
C LEU A 73 0.62 -7.27 -6.20
N GLN A 74 1.00 -7.95 -5.13
CA GLN A 74 0.89 -9.38 -4.96
C GLN A 74 0.12 -9.63 -3.66
N MET A 75 -0.79 -10.60 -3.71
CA MET A 75 -1.55 -11.04 -2.56
C MET A 75 -1.41 -12.54 -2.42
N GLU A 76 -1.07 -12.98 -1.21
CA GLU A 76 -0.95 -14.38 -0.85
C GLU A 76 -1.76 -14.61 0.43
N GLY A 77 -2.92 -15.25 0.28
CA GLY A 77 -3.89 -15.40 1.36
C GLY A 77 -4.32 -14.03 1.93
N ALA A 78 -4.00 -13.81 3.20
CA ALA A 78 -4.29 -12.56 3.91
C ALA A 78 -3.14 -11.55 3.89
N SER A 79 -2.02 -11.85 3.23
CA SER A 79 -0.86 -10.96 3.14
C SER A 79 -0.86 -10.23 1.80
N LEU A 80 -0.56 -8.94 1.82
CA LEU A 80 -0.33 -8.12 0.64
C LEU A 80 1.09 -7.60 0.64
N THR A 81 1.75 -7.74 -0.50
CA THR A 81 3.05 -7.12 -0.78
C THR A 81 2.90 -6.26 -2.03
N ALA A 82 3.35 -5.01 -1.97
CA ALA A 82 3.28 -4.09 -3.10
C ALA A 82 4.56 -3.26 -3.23
N VAL A 83 4.95 -2.96 -4.47
CA VAL A 83 5.96 -1.95 -4.76
C VAL A 83 5.26 -0.63 -5.03
N LEU A 84 5.64 0.40 -4.28
CA LEU A 84 5.08 1.74 -4.38
C LEU A 84 6.04 2.65 -5.14
N GLY A 85 5.46 3.48 -6.00
CA GLY A 85 6.17 4.52 -6.73
C GLY A 85 6.49 5.76 -5.87
N PRO A 86 6.93 6.86 -6.51
CA PRO A 86 7.03 8.18 -5.90
C PRO A 86 5.78 8.54 -5.09
N ARG A 87 5.97 9.24 -3.97
CA ARG A 87 4.83 9.85 -3.27
C ARG A 87 4.23 10.91 -4.20
N GLY A 88 2.93 10.81 -4.43
CA GLY A 88 2.15 11.79 -5.19
C GLY A 88 1.66 12.94 -4.32
#